data_AF-A0A401H9W8-F1
#
_entry.id   AF-A0A401H9W8-F1
#
_cell.length_a   1.000
_cell.length_b   1.000
_cell.length_c   1.000
_cell.angle_alpha   90.00
_cell.angle_beta   90.00
_cell.angle_gamma   90.00
#
_symmetry.space_group_name_H-M   'P 1'
#
loop_
_entity.id
_entity.type
_entity.pdbx_description
1 polymer ?
#
loop_
_entity_poly.entity_id
_entity_poly.type
_entity_poly.pdbx_seq_one_letter_code
_entity_poly.pdbx_strand_id
1 'polypeptide(L)'
;LMSRLARLLSRLQRPQRGRSRDREEKEGENQGGQGEGEPGGEFDEEKLREAVEKALEAVEKDARAAKNVKQLLSMMGAGDTSVLAFDENIEFILRIARETDVSRVLENVQGIREIMRRRSRRETRSPKGWFDGLEYGSDLERIHYSQLILPDEYFWASFSSSKLLLYRKVLDSSRGPIYVLLDKSGSMVGAKIDWARAVAVALFRRSLAENRRFSARFFDSVTYPAIHLRPRSKPRDFLELVKYLAAVKAGGGTDITAAIKTAADDISRTPRGEQRISDIVLITDGEDRLNIDVVEDSLKRSDARLHTVIIQGHNPYLKRISYRYMSVRRLEGREAVKVVDFD
;
A
#
# COMPACT_ATOMS: atom_id res chain seq x y z
N LEU A 1 36.09 15.83 -8.20
CA LEU A 1 35.52 14.81 -7.29
C LEU A 1 36.26 13.47 -7.36
N MET A 2 36.52 12.93 -8.56
CA MET A 2 37.28 11.67 -8.76
C MET A 2 38.66 11.64 -8.08
N SER A 3 39.42 12.73 -8.11
CA SER A 3 40.76 12.83 -7.48
C SER A 3 40.74 12.89 -5.95
N ARG A 4 39.58 13.19 -5.33
CA ARG A 4 39.38 13.13 -3.88
C ARG A 4 38.94 11.73 -3.43
N LEU A 5 38.17 11.03 -4.24
CA LEU A 5 37.73 9.66 -3.96
C LEU A 5 38.90 8.66 -4.06
N ALA A 6 39.76 8.80 -5.07
CA ALA A 6 40.97 7.99 -5.24
C ALA A 6 41.96 8.14 -4.06
N ARG A 7 42.04 9.34 -3.47
CA ARG A 7 42.86 9.62 -2.26
C ARG A 7 42.28 9.04 -0.97
N LEU A 8 40.98 8.79 -0.93
CA LEU A 8 40.29 8.18 0.22
C LEU A 8 40.41 6.66 0.19
N LEU A 9 40.34 6.05 -0.99
CA LEU A 9 40.53 4.61 -1.18
C LEU A 9 41.98 4.17 -0.93
N SER A 10 42.97 4.97 -1.33
CA SER A 10 44.39 4.67 -1.05
C SER A 10 44.77 4.75 0.44
N ARG A 11 43.96 5.43 1.26
CA ARG A 11 44.13 5.48 2.73
C ARG A 11 43.54 4.27 3.45
N LEU A 12 42.59 3.57 2.85
CA LEU A 12 41.93 2.38 3.41
C LEU A 12 42.74 1.08 3.20
N GLN A 13 43.70 1.07 2.27
CA GLN A 13 44.51 -0.11 1.93
C GLN A 13 45.80 -0.31 2.76
N ARG A 14 46.04 0.47 3.82
CA ARG A 14 47.18 0.21 4.72
C ARG A 14 46.76 -0.72 5.85
N PRO A 15 47.30 -1.94 5.98
CA PRO A 15 47.04 -2.77 7.14
C PRO A 15 47.66 -2.13 8.39
N GLN A 16 46.85 -1.98 9.44
CA GLN A 16 47.32 -1.59 10.77
C GLN A 16 48.22 -2.72 11.31
N ARG A 17 49.54 -2.50 11.32
CA ARG A 17 50.43 -3.31 12.16
C ARG A 17 50.22 -2.91 13.62
N GLY A 18 49.50 -3.77 14.32
CA GLY A 18 49.30 -3.71 15.77
C GLY A 18 50.63 -3.73 16.52
N ARG A 19 50.63 -3.00 17.63
CA ARG A 19 51.72 -2.85 18.58
C ARG A 19 51.52 -3.89 19.68
N SER A 20 52.41 -4.87 19.79
CA SER A 20 52.53 -5.77 20.96
C SER A 20 54.00 -6.15 21.16
N ARG A 21 54.46 -6.08 22.41
CA ARG A 21 55.84 -6.30 22.88
C ARG A 21 56.16 -7.78 23.16
N ASP A 22 57.45 -8.11 23.02
CA ASP A 22 58.32 -9.09 23.72
C ASP A 22 57.95 -10.59 23.76
N ARG A 23 58.74 -11.47 23.10
CA ARG A 23 59.79 -12.34 23.70
C ARG A 23 60.31 -13.46 22.75
N GLU A 24 61.65 -13.61 22.78
CA GLU A 24 62.49 -14.82 22.71
C GLU A 24 62.54 -15.76 21.46
N GLU A 25 63.70 -15.67 20.79
CA GLU A 25 64.64 -16.74 20.37
C GLU A 25 64.13 -18.13 19.91
N LYS A 26 64.41 -18.51 18.64
CA LYS A 26 65.56 -19.35 18.26
C LYS A 26 65.57 -19.66 16.74
N GLU A 27 66.80 -19.66 16.20
CA GLU A 27 67.41 -20.57 15.19
C GLU A 27 66.45 -21.17 14.13
N GLY A 28 66.59 -20.92 12.83
CA GLY A 28 67.80 -20.97 12.03
C GLY A 28 67.60 -22.09 10.99
N GLU A 29 67.49 -21.75 9.71
CA GLU A 29 68.12 -22.50 8.62
C GLU A 29 67.84 -21.85 7.27
N ASN A 30 68.91 -21.88 6.47
CA ASN A 30 69.13 -21.17 5.24
C ASN A 30 68.92 -22.15 4.09
N GLN A 31 67.97 -21.89 3.19
CA GLN A 31 68.01 -22.44 1.84
C GLN A 31 67.57 -21.37 0.84
N GLY A 32 68.55 -20.95 0.03
CA GLY A 32 68.33 -20.07 -1.10
C GLY A 32 67.48 -20.77 -2.16
N GLY A 33 66.56 -20.01 -2.73
CA GLY A 33 65.73 -20.43 -3.84
C GLY A 33 65.20 -19.20 -4.55
N GLN A 34 65.93 -18.81 -5.59
CA GLN A 34 65.46 -18.15 -6.82
C GLN A 34 64.49 -16.98 -6.66
N GLY A 35 65.01 -15.79 -6.95
CA GLY A 35 64.20 -14.64 -7.31
C GLY A 35 63.36 -14.96 -8.54
N GLU A 36 62.08 -15.20 -8.33
CA GLU A 36 61.06 -14.95 -9.33
C GLU A 36 60.49 -13.57 -9.02
N GLY A 37 60.83 -12.60 -9.88
CA GLY A 37 60.08 -11.36 -9.94
C GLY A 37 58.66 -11.71 -10.29
N GLU A 38 57.74 -11.55 -9.35
CA GLU A 38 56.31 -11.49 -9.68
C GLU A 38 56.13 -10.30 -10.64
N PRO A 39 55.66 -10.56 -11.87
CA PRO A 39 55.38 -9.49 -12.82
C PRO A 39 54.27 -8.65 -12.20
N GLY A 40 54.47 -7.33 -12.17
CA GLY A 40 53.39 -6.40 -11.87
C GLY A 40 52.24 -6.71 -12.81
N GLY A 41 51.23 -7.40 -12.28
CA GLY A 41 50.01 -7.69 -13.03
C GLY A 41 49.49 -6.36 -13.50
N GLU A 42 49.42 -6.18 -14.81
CA GLU A 42 48.57 -5.17 -15.42
C GLU A 42 47.20 -5.35 -14.76
N PHE A 43 46.90 -4.47 -13.79
CA PHE A 43 45.55 -4.35 -13.28
C PHE A 43 44.75 -3.92 -14.49
N ASP A 44 44.04 -4.86 -15.12
CA ASP A 44 43.20 -4.65 -16.28
C ASP A 44 42.38 -3.37 -16.07
N GLU A 45 42.87 -2.24 -16.58
CA GLU A 45 42.21 -0.94 -16.43
C GLU A 45 40.81 -1.02 -17.04
N GLU A 46 40.64 -1.88 -18.04
CA GLU A 46 39.38 -2.22 -18.67
C GLU A 46 38.42 -2.92 -17.71
N LYS A 47 38.86 -3.95 -16.98
CA LYS A 47 38.00 -4.63 -15.98
C LYS A 47 37.69 -3.71 -14.79
N LEU A 48 38.63 -2.84 -14.42
CA LEU A 48 38.40 -1.84 -13.38
C LEU A 48 37.38 -0.77 -13.85
N ARG A 49 37.49 -0.31 -15.09
CA ARG A 49 36.52 0.62 -15.70
C ARG A 49 35.14 -0.02 -15.82
N GLU A 50 35.06 -1.26 -16.28
CA GLU A 50 33.80 -2.00 -16.39
C GLU A 50 33.15 -2.24 -15.02
N ALA A 51 33.95 -2.55 -13.99
CA ALA A 51 33.47 -2.69 -12.62
C ALA A 51 32.99 -1.34 -12.04
N VAL A 52 33.68 -0.24 -12.34
CA VAL A 52 33.29 1.11 -11.94
C VAL A 52 32.02 1.55 -12.65
N GLU A 53 31.87 1.23 -13.94
CA GLU A 53 30.67 1.54 -14.74
C GLU A 53 29.45 0.76 -14.22
N LYS A 54 29.59 -0.55 -13.99
CA LYS A 54 28.53 -1.37 -13.36
C LYS A 54 28.17 -0.86 -11.96
N ALA A 55 29.15 -0.42 -11.18
CA ALA A 55 28.90 0.18 -9.87
C ALA A 55 28.14 1.52 -9.98
N LEU A 56 28.49 2.37 -10.96
CA LEU A 56 27.80 3.63 -11.21
C LEU A 56 26.36 3.39 -11.67
N GLU A 57 26.12 2.44 -12.57
CA GLU A 57 24.76 2.08 -13.00
C GLU A 57 23.89 1.57 -11.84
N ALA A 58 24.45 0.75 -10.95
CA ALA A 58 23.75 0.27 -9.76
C ALA A 58 23.39 1.43 -8.81
N VAL A 59 24.33 2.33 -8.57
CA VAL A 59 24.10 3.53 -7.73
C VAL A 59 23.04 4.46 -8.35
N GLU A 60 23.05 4.63 -9.67
CA GLU A 60 22.01 5.41 -10.35
C GLU A 60 20.62 4.79 -10.20
N LYS A 61 20.49 3.46 -10.35
CA LYS A 61 19.22 2.75 -10.17
C LYS A 61 18.71 2.92 -8.74
N ASP A 62 19.58 2.73 -7.75
CA ASP A 62 19.25 2.93 -6.33
C ASP A 62 18.82 4.37 -6.04
N ALA A 63 19.52 5.36 -6.61
CA ALA A 63 19.18 6.78 -6.45
C ALA A 63 17.82 7.12 -7.07
N ARG A 64 17.48 6.55 -8.23
CA ARG A 64 16.17 6.71 -8.88
C ARG A 64 15.07 6.07 -8.04
N ALA A 65 15.29 4.86 -7.54
CA ALA A 65 14.35 4.18 -6.64
C ALA A 65 14.10 5.00 -5.36
N ALA A 66 15.16 5.51 -4.72
CA ALA A 66 15.04 6.36 -3.54
C ALA A 66 14.29 7.68 -3.83
N LYS A 67 14.52 8.30 -4.99
CA LYS A 67 13.77 9.48 -5.43
C LYS A 67 12.27 9.15 -5.63
N ASN A 68 11.97 8.00 -6.21
CA ASN A 68 10.59 7.53 -6.41
C ASN A 68 9.87 7.30 -5.07
N VAL A 69 10.52 6.63 -4.12
CA VAL A 69 10.01 6.44 -2.75
C VAL A 69 9.75 7.80 -2.10
N LYS A 70 10.71 8.72 -2.16
CA LYS A 70 10.60 10.06 -1.59
C LYS A 70 9.43 10.83 -2.17
N GLN A 71 9.27 10.81 -3.49
CA GLN A 71 8.18 11.48 -4.18
C GLN A 71 6.81 10.89 -3.78
N LEU A 72 6.70 9.56 -3.69
CA LEU A 72 5.46 8.89 -3.27
C LEU A 72 5.09 9.20 -1.81
N LEU A 73 6.07 9.15 -0.90
CA LEU A 73 5.87 9.57 0.50
C LEU A 73 5.38 11.00 0.61
N SER A 74 6.03 11.92 -0.11
CA SER A 74 5.62 13.33 -0.15
C SER A 74 4.22 13.52 -0.73
N MET A 75 3.80 12.66 -1.65
CA MET A 75 2.47 12.71 -2.27
C MET A 75 1.38 12.07 -1.41
N MET A 76 1.74 11.20 -0.48
CA MET A 76 0.81 10.56 0.45
C MET A 76 0.56 11.41 1.71
N GLY A 77 1.54 12.21 2.13
CA GLY A 77 1.38 13.22 3.18
C GLY A 77 0.75 14.51 2.63
N ALA A 78 -0.57 14.52 2.43
CA ALA A 78 -1.29 15.73 2.04
C ALA A 78 -1.41 16.71 3.23
N GLY A 79 -0.50 17.70 3.32
CA GLY A 79 -0.59 18.88 4.20
C GLY A 79 0.58 19.01 5.20
N ASP A 80 1.42 20.02 4.98
CA ASP A 80 2.40 20.69 5.87
C ASP A 80 3.43 19.89 6.69
N THR A 81 3.40 18.57 6.70
CA THR A 81 4.24 17.75 7.60
C THR A 81 5.33 16.95 6.90
N SER A 82 5.57 17.22 5.62
CA SER A 82 6.45 16.40 4.79
C SER A 82 7.93 16.66 5.09
N VAL A 83 8.40 17.91 5.17
CA VAL A 83 9.83 18.22 5.19
C VAL A 83 10.59 17.62 6.39
N LEU A 84 10.00 17.65 7.59
CA LEU A 84 10.68 17.19 8.82
C LEU A 84 10.64 15.67 9.03
N ALA A 85 9.62 14.97 8.51
CA ALA A 85 9.53 13.51 8.63
C ALA A 85 10.51 12.76 7.70
N PHE A 86 11.11 13.47 6.74
CA PHE A 86 12.07 12.89 5.79
C PHE A 86 13.45 12.68 6.40
N ASP A 87 13.97 13.63 7.19
CA ASP A 87 15.32 13.53 7.76
C ASP A 87 15.47 12.35 8.72
N GLU A 88 14.39 11.98 9.41
CA GLU A 88 14.39 10.82 10.33
C GLU A 88 14.42 9.47 9.61
N ASN A 89 14.06 9.38 8.32
CA ASN A 89 13.80 8.11 7.64
C ASN A 89 14.67 7.85 6.39
N ILE A 90 15.68 8.69 6.12
CA ILE A 90 16.53 8.57 4.91
C ILE A 90 17.19 7.18 4.82
N GLU A 91 17.76 6.69 5.92
CA GLU A 91 18.43 5.38 5.96
C GLU A 91 17.44 4.25 5.63
N PHE A 92 16.23 4.33 6.17
CA PHE A 92 15.19 3.33 5.93
C PHE A 92 14.69 3.38 4.48
N ILE A 93 14.55 4.57 3.89
CA ILE A 93 14.20 4.75 2.47
C ILE A 93 15.28 4.16 1.57
N LEU A 94 16.57 4.40 1.85
CA LEU A 94 17.67 3.83 1.08
C LEU A 94 17.73 2.31 1.19
N ARG A 95 17.48 1.76 2.38
CA ARG A 95 17.43 0.31 2.60
C ARG A 95 16.30 -0.34 1.81
N ILE A 96 15.13 0.29 1.79
CA ILE A 96 13.94 -0.18 1.06
C ILE A 96 14.13 -0.04 -0.46
N ALA A 97 14.75 1.05 -0.92
CA ALA A 97 14.99 1.29 -2.35
C ALA A 97 15.92 0.24 -2.99
N ARG A 98 16.86 -0.33 -2.21
CA ARG A 98 17.74 -1.43 -2.64
C ARG A 98 17.01 -2.76 -2.87
N GLU A 99 15.80 -2.90 -2.34
CA GLU A 99 15.01 -4.11 -2.53
C GLU A 99 14.33 -4.06 -3.89
N THR A 100 14.71 -4.98 -4.78
CA THR A 100 14.27 -5.00 -6.18
C THR A 100 12.75 -5.13 -6.33
N ASP A 101 12.14 -5.89 -5.43
CA ASP A 101 10.68 -6.10 -5.40
C ASP A 101 9.93 -4.84 -4.97
N VAL A 102 10.53 -3.99 -4.13
CA VAL A 102 9.93 -2.71 -3.76
C VAL A 102 9.90 -1.74 -4.93
N SER A 103 11.02 -1.63 -5.66
CA SER A 103 11.11 -0.73 -6.81
C SER A 103 10.03 -1.03 -7.86
N ARG A 104 9.78 -2.33 -8.14
CA ARG A 104 8.70 -2.77 -9.04
C ARG A 104 7.31 -2.35 -8.58
N VAL A 105 7.01 -2.52 -7.29
CA VAL A 105 5.72 -2.09 -6.73
C VAL A 105 5.52 -0.58 -6.91
N LEU A 106 6.57 0.20 -6.64
CA LEU A 106 6.49 1.66 -6.69
C LEU A 106 6.34 2.21 -8.11
N GLU A 107 7.00 1.61 -9.10
CA GLU A 107 6.86 1.98 -10.52
C GLU A 107 5.42 1.80 -10.99
N ASN A 108 4.78 0.67 -10.65
CA ASN A 108 3.39 0.41 -11.02
C ASN A 108 2.39 1.36 -10.34
N VAL A 109 2.70 1.79 -9.11
CA VAL A 109 1.89 2.78 -8.39
C VAL A 109 1.94 4.16 -9.06
N GLN A 110 3.05 4.53 -9.70
CA GLN A 110 3.14 5.81 -10.42
C GLN A 110 2.18 5.89 -11.62
N GLY A 111 1.87 4.76 -12.28
CA GLY A 111 0.85 4.70 -13.34
C GLY A 111 -0.57 4.97 -12.83
N ILE A 112 -0.81 4.76 -11.53
CA ILE A 112 -2.11 4.93 -10.84
C ILE A 112 -2.25 6.39 -10.30
N ARG A 113 -1.27 7.26 -10.54
CA ARG A 113 -1.16 8.62 -9.96
C ARG A 113 -2.33 9.57 -10.25
N GLU A 114 -3.00 9.47 -11.39
CA GLU A 114 -4.09 10.39 -11.77
C GLU A 114 -5.43 10.07 -11.10
N ILE A 115 -5.55 8.84 -10.61
CA ILE A 115 -6.79 8.20 -10.16
C ILE A 115 -7.31 8.81 -8.84
N MET A 116 -6.43 9.51 -8.13
CA MET A 116 -6.55 9.76 -6.69
C MET A 116 -6.85 11.22 -6.33
N ARG A 117 -7.38 12.02 -7.28
CA ARG A 117 -7.75 13.44 -7.05
C ARG A 117 -9.20 13.65 -6.58
N ARG A 118 -10.06 12.64 -6.61
CA ARG A 118 -11.45 12.79 -6.18
C ARG A 118 -11.61 12.44 -4.70
N ARG A 119 -11.76 13.46 -3.86
CA ARG A 119 -12.38 13.31 -2.53
C ARG A 119 -13.89 13.17 -2.76
N SER A 120 -14.38 11.94 -2.88
CA SER A 120 -15.80 11.71 -2.66
C SER A 120 -16.01 11.53 -1.16
N ARG A 121 -16.17 12.64 -0.43
CA ARG A 121 -16.81 12.53 0.89
C ARG A 121 -18.25 12.14 0.60
N ARG A 122 -18.63 10.89 0.89
CA ARG A 122 -20.05 10.55 0.96
C ARG A 122 -20.60 11.24 2.19
N GLU A 123 -21.44 12.21 1.93
CA GLU A 123 -22.14 13.00 2.92
C GLU A 123 -23.51 12.36 3.09
N THR A 124 -23.83 11.89 4.29
CA THR A 124 -25.18 11.39 4.56
C THR A 124 -26.00 12.52 5.17
N ARG A 125 -27.15 12.81 4.58
CA ARG A 125 -28.14 13.75 5.14
C ARG A 125 -28.61 13.21 6.49
N SER A 126 -28.45 14.00 7.55
CA SER A 126 -28.95 13.61 8.87
C SER A 126 -29.25 14.84 9.74
N PRO A 127 -30.36 14.83 10.51
CA PRO A 127 -30.74 15.92 11.42
C PRO A 127 -29.70 16.28 12.49
N LYS A 128 -28.79 15.34 12.80
CA LYS A 128 -27.70 15.49 13.79
C LYS A 128 -26.35 15.82 13.15
N GLY A 129 -26.32 16.10 11.85
CA GLY A 129 -25.10 16.44 11.11
C GLY A 129 -24.65 17.88 11.32
N TRP A 130 -23.44 18.18 10.83
CA TRP A 130 -22.93 19.54 10.75
C TRP A 130 -23.67 20.31 9.66
N PHE A 131 -23.91 21.60 9.88
CA PHE A 131 -24.56 22.46 8.90
C PHE A 131 -23.61 22.74 7.73
N ASP A 132 -24.04 22.41 6.52
CA ASP A 132 -23.30 22.58 5.24
C ASP A 132 -24.10 23.41 4.22
N GLY A 133 -25.19 24.06 4.64
CA GLY A 133 -25.97 24.95 3.78
C GLY A 133 -27.48 24.68 3.82
N LEU A 134 -28.17 24.99 2.73
CA LEU A 134 -29.63 24.88 2.62
C LEU A 134 -30.02 23.98 1.44
N GLU A 135 -31.13 23.26 1.56
CA GLU A 135 -31.73 22.48 0.47
C GLU A 135 -33.26 22.52 0.54
N TYR A 136 -33.95 22.11 -0.52
CA TYR A 136 -35.40 21.93 -0.50
C TYR A 136 -35.78 20.48 -0.18
N GLY A 137 -36.87 20.28 0.56
CA GLY A 137 -37.40 18.95 0.84
C GLY A 137 -38.65 18.97 1.70
N SER A 138 -38.88 17.86 2.40
CA SER A 138 -40.05 17.63 3.27
C SER A 138 -39.67 16.99 4.61
N ASP A 139 -38.45 17.21 5.09
CA ASP A 139 -37.95 16.66 6.36
C ASP A 139 -38.12 17.70 7.49
N LEU A 140 -39.11 17.46 8.35
CA LEU A 140 -39.48 18.40 9.42
C LEU A 140 -38.37 18.59 10.47
N GLU A 141 -37.52 17.59 10.69
CA GLU A 141 -36.43 17.68 11.68
C GLU A 141 -35.29 18.62 11.22
N ARG A 142 -35.24 18.91 9.92
CA ARG A 142 -34.23 19.75 9.30
C ARG A 142 -34.78 21.06 8.79
N ILE A 143 -36.01 21.43 9.13
CA ILE A 143 -36.65 22.62 8.56
C ILE A 143 -35.91 23.91 8.95
N HIS A 144 -35.81 24.84 8.00
CA HIS A 144 -35.27 26.18 8.26
C HIS A 144 -36.31 27.01 9.03
N TYR A 145 -35.87 27.82 10.00
CA TYR A 145 -36.79 28.58 10.88
C TYR A 145 -37.77 29.47 10.10
N SER A 146 -37.37 29.99 8.93
CA SER A 146 -38.23 30.84 8.11
C SER A 146 -39.49 30.14 7.59
N GLN A 147 -39.48 28.81 7.50
CA GLN A 147 -40.65 28.04 7.06
C GLN A 147 -41.71 27.92 8.15
N LEU A 148 -41.34 28.05 9.43
CA LEU A 148 -42.28 27.95 10.56
C LEU A 148 -43.20 29.18 10.70
N ILE A 149 -42.87 30.26 9.99
CA ILE A 149 -43.65 31.52 9.98
C ILE A 149 -44.73 31.48 8.88
N LEU A 150 -44.65 30.51 7.96
CA LEU A 150 -45.62 30.40 6.87
C LEU A 150 -47.02 30.10 7.41
N PRO A 151 -48.09 30.68 6.83
CA PRO A 151 -49.45 30.27 7.13
C PRO A 151 -49.65 28.78 6.84
N ASP A 152 -50.53 28.12 7.59
CA ASP A 152 -50.73 26.67 7.55
C ASP A 152 -50.98 26.14 6.13
N GLU A 153 -51.82 26.80 5.32
CA GLU A 153 -52.10 26.32 3.96
C GLU A 153 -50.85 26.31 3.07
N TYR A 154 -50.03 27.36 3.17
CA TYR A 154 -48.78 27.47 2.40
C TYR A 154 -47.72 26.49 2.89
N PHE A 155 -47.64 26.29 4.20
CA PHE A 155 -46.75 25.32 4.81
C PHE A 155 -47.07 23.91 4.31
N TRP A 156 -48.33 23.49 4.42
CA TRP A 156 -48.75 22.15 4.03
C TRP A 156 -48.65 21.91 2.51
N ALA A 157 -48.96 22.91 1.69
CA ALA A 157 -48.77 22.84 0.24
C ALA A 157 -47.28 22.68 -0.13
N SER A 158 -46.38 23.41 0.55
CA SER A 158 -44.94 23.33 0.35
C SER A 158 -44.36 22.00 0.87
N PHE A 159 -44.88 21.48 1.98
CA PHE A 159 -44.52 20.18 2.54
C PHE A 159 -44.87 19.05 1.58
N SER A 160 -46.11 19.04 1.06
CA SER A 160 -46.59 18.02 0.11
C SER A 160 -45.80 18.00 -1.19
N SER A 161 -45.32 19.17 -1.64
CA SER A 161 -44.52 19.31 -2.86
C SER A 161 -43.01 19.19 -2.63
N SER A 162 -42.55 18.88 -1.41
CA SER A 162 -41.13 18.85 -1.02
C SER A 162 -40.37 20.14 -1.35
N LYS A 163 -41.05 21.28 -1.23
CA LYS A 163 -40.52 22.63 -1.50
C LYS A 163 -40.22 23.44 -0.23
N LEU A 164 -40.24 22.81 0.95
CA LEU A 164 -39.82 23.50 2.17
C LEU A 164 -38.31 23.69 2.18
N LEU A 165 -37.86 24.86 2.65
CA LEU A 165 -36.45 25.13 2.87
C LEU A 165 -35.95 24.40 4.12
N LEU A 166 -34.91 23.61 3.97
CA LEU A 166 -34.29 22.78 5.01
C LEU A 166 -32.82 23.18 5.21
N TYR A 167 -32.34 23.03 6.43
CA TYR A 167 -30.91 22.93 6.74
C TYR A 167 -30.34 21.66 6.11
N ARG A 168 -29.38 21.82 5.20
CA ARG A 168 -28.50 20.75 4.76
C ARG A 168 -27.55 20.42 5.90
N LYS A 169 -27.95 19.44 6.70
CA LYS A 169 -27.13 18.86 7.75
C LYS A 169 -26.50 17.56 7.26
N VAL A 170 -25.19 17.54 7.25
CA VAL A 170 -24.39 16.44 6.76
C VAL A 170 -23.68 15.78 7.94
N LEU A 171 -23.90 14.48 8.09
CA LEU A 171 -22.98 13.65 8.85
C LEU A 171 -21.94 13.12 7.87
N ASP A 172 -20.66 13.27 8.22
CA ASP A 172 -19.61 12.47 7.61
C ASP A 172 -20.05 11.01 7.77
N SER A 173 -20.34 10.32 6.66
CA SER A 173 -20.58 8.89 6.72
C SER A 173 -19.24 8.28 7.11
N SER A 174 -19.01 8.00 8.40
CA SER A 174 -17.81 7.25 8.78
C SER A 174 -17.93 5.89 8.11
N ARG A 175 -17.00 5.58 7.21
CA ARG A 175 -16.96 4.31 6.48
C ARG A 175 -16.22 3.27 7.33
N GLY A 176 -16.59 2.01 7.20
CA GLY A 176 -15.90 0.93 7.91
C GLY A 176 -14.47 0.72 7.40
N PRO A 177 -13.68 -0.15 8.05
CA PRO A 177 -12.35 -0.54 7.58
C PRO A 177 -12.33 -1.04 6.12
N ILE A 178 -11.20 -0.87 5.45
CA ILE A 178 -10.88 -1.56 4.19
C ILE A 178 -9.93 -2.72 4.52
N TYR A 179 -10.31 -3.93 4.15
CA TYR A 179 -9.50 -5.14 4.33
C TYR A 179 -9.15 -5.74 2.96
N VAL A 180 -7.89 -5.70 2.57
CA VAL A 180 -7.42 -6.21 1.28
C VAL A 180 -6.88 -7.62 1.44
N LEU A 181 -7.42 -8.56 0.67
CA LEU A 181 -6.92 -9.92 0.52
C LEU A 181 -6.19 -10.03 -0.82
N LEU A 182 -4.91 -10.37 -0.77
CA LEU A 182 -4.04 -10.52 -1.93
C LEU A 182 -3.72 -11.98 -2.16
N ASP A 183 -4.19 -12.50 -3.28
CA ASP A 183 -3.85 -13.86 -3.71
C ASP A 183 -2.39 -13.90 -4.18
N LYS A 184 -1.60 -14.79 -3.59
CA LYS A 184 -0.21 -15.04 -4.00
C LYS A 184 -0.02 -16.44 -4.58
N SER A 185 -1.08 -17.10 -5.02
CA SER A 185 -1.02 -18.41 -5.67
C SER A 185 -0.05 -18.45 -6.86
N GLY A 186 0.31 -19.66 -7.31
CA GLY A 186 1.20 -19.84 -8.46
C GLY A 186 0.69 -19.17 -9.74
N SER A 187 -0.63 -19.10 -9.94
CA SER A 187 -1.26 -18.51 -11.11
C SER A 187 -1.19 -16.96 -11.15
N MET A 188 -0.84 -16.35 -10.01
CA MET A 188 -0.66 -14.90 -9.83
C MET A 188 0.78 -14.42 -10.11
N VAL A 189 1.72 -15.34 -10.38
CA VAL A 189 3.14 -15.00 -10.61
C VAL A 189 3.30 -14.05 -11.81
N GLY A 190 4.19 -13.06 -11.67
CA GLY A 190 4.51 -12.09 -12.72
C GLY A 190 3.68 -10.81 -12.61
N ALA A 191 3.16 -10.32 -13.75
CA ALA A 191 2.50 -9.01 -13.80
C ALA A 191 1.22 -8.92 -12.95
N LYS A 192 0.52 -10.04 -12.70
CA LYS A 192 -0.73 -10.05 -11.92
C LYS A 192 -0.48 -9.66 -10.46
N ILE A 193 0.49 -10.29 -9.79
CA ILE A 193 0.83 -9.97 -8.40
C ILE A 193 1.39 -8.54 -8.26
N ASP A 194 2.19 -8.09 -9.22
CA ASP A 194 2.73 -6.74 -9.22
C ASP A 194 1.63 -5.67 -9.35
N TRP A 195 0.65 -5.94 -10.21
CA TRP A 195 -0.54 -5.09 -10.32
C TRP A 195 -1.41 -5.13 -9.05
N ALA A 196 -1.60 -6.31 -8.46
CA ALA A 196 -2.35 -6.48 -7.22
C ALA A 196 -1.73 -5.68 -6.06
N ARG A 197 -0.40 -5.69 -5.92
CA ARG A 197 0.35 -4.89 -4.94
C ARG A 197 0.18 -3.39 -5.20
N ALA A 198 0.23 -2.95 -6.46
CA ALA A 198 0.03 -1.55 -6.81
C ALA A 198 -1.39 -1.06 -6.47
N VAL A 199 -2.39 -1.89 -6.71
CA VAL A 199 -3.78 -1.63 -6.29
C VAL A 199 -3.91 -1.59 -4.76
N ALA A 200 -3.25 -2.47 -4.02
CA ALA A 200 -3.25 -2.43 -2.56
C ALA A 200 -2.71 -1.10 -2.01
N VAL A 201 -1.62 -0.58 -2.58
CA VAL A 201 -1.08 0.74 -2.25
C VAL A 201 -2.08 1.86 -2.56
N ALA A 202 -2.78 1.76 -3.68
CA ALA A 202 -3.81 2.73 -4.06
C ALA A 202 -5.01 2.71 -3.10
N LEU A 203 -5.46 1.52 -2.70
CA LEU A 203 -6.50 1.31 -1.70
C LEU A 203 -6.09 1.85 -0.32
N PHE A 204 -4.82 1.70 0.06
CA PHE A 204 -4.29 2.28 1.29
C PHE A 204 -4.33 3.81 1.25
N ARG A 205 -3.89 4.45 0.16
CA ARG A 205 -4.01 5.92 0.08
C ARG A 205 -5.47 6.38 0.05
N ARG A 206 -6.38 5.60 -0.54
CA ARG A 206 -7.82 5.86 -0.43
C ARG A 206 -8.29 5.79 1.02
N SER A 207 -7.85 4.80 1.78
CA SER A 207 -8.20 4.68 3.20
C SER A 207 -7.72 5.89 4.01
N LEU A 208 -6.54 6.42 3.72
CA LEU A 208 -6.03 7.64 4.35
C LEU A 208 -6.91 8.86 4.03
N ALA A 209 -7.32 9.02 2.76
CA ALA A 209 -8.18 10.12 2.34
C ALA A 209 -9.59 10.06 2.94
N GLU A 210 -10.12 8.85 3.14
CA GLU A 210 -11.43 8.59 3.75
C GLU A 210 -11.37 8.44 5.27
N ASN A 211 -10.18 8.57 5.88
CA ASN A 211 -9.93 8.36 7.31
C ASN A 211 -10.44 7.00 7.81
N ARG A 212 -10.15 5.94 7.05
CA ARG A 212 -10.54 4.54 7.33
C ARG A 212 -9.35 3.74 7.81
N ARG A 213 -9.62 2.73 8.65
CA ARG A 213 -8.65 1.67 8.96
C ARG A 213 -8.34 0.89 7.69
N PHE A 214 -7.09 0.47 7.55
CA PHE A 214 -6.66 -0.36 6.43
C PHE A 214 -6.02 -1.63 6.96
N SER A 215 -6.29 -2.75 6.32
CA SER A 215 -5.59 -3.99 6.57
C SER A 215 -5.27 -4.65 5.24
N ALA A 216 -4.13 -5.32 5.16
CA ALA A 216 -3.77 -6.13 4.00
C ALA A 216 -3.24 -7.48 4.46
N ARG A 217 -3.62 -8.53 3.74
CA ARG A 217 -3.18 -9.90 4.01
C ARG A 217 -2.95 -10.65 2.70
N PHE A 218 -1.83 -11.36 2.62
CA PHE A 218 -1.62 -12.38 1.60
C PHE A 218 -2.26 -13.72 1.97
N PHE A 219 -2.70 -14.46 0.96
CA PHE A 219 -3.15 -15.84 1.12
C PHE A 219 -2.78 -16.69 -0.08
N ASP A 220 -2.64 -17.99 0.17
CA ASP A 220 -2.54 -19.06 -0.82
C ASP A 220 -3.42 -20.22 -0.30
N SER A 221 -2.91 -21.43 -0.13
CA SER A 221 -3.55 -22.49 0.66
C SER A 221 -3.64 -22.18 2.17
N VAL A 222 -2.90 -21.18 2.66
CA VAL A 222 -2.95 -20.68 4.04
C VAL A 222 -3.07 -19.16 4.07
N THR A 223 -3.52 -18.63 5.21
CA THR A 223 -3.59 -17.18 5.45
C THR A 223 -2.36 -16.68 6.20
N TYR A 224 -1.68 -15.69 5.66
CA TYR A 224 -0.47 -15.12 6.27
C TYR A 224 -0.80 -14.04 7.31
N PRO A 225 0.17 -13.63 8.15
CA PRO A 225 -0.02 -12.49 9.04
C PRO A 225 -0.47 -11.25 8.28
N ALA A 226 -1.46 -10.54 8.81
CA ALA A 226 -1.98 -9.30 8.24
C ALA A 226 -1.17 -8.12 8.75
N ILE A 227 -1.06 -7.07 7.92
CA ILE A 227 -0.63 -5.75 8.37
C ILE A 227 -1.87 -4.90 8.65
N HIS A 228 -1.91 -4.23 9.80
CA HIS A 228 -3.02 -3.38 10.23
C HIS A 228 -2.55 -1.95 10.41
N LEU A 229 -3.16 -1.01 9.66
CA LEU A 229 -2.79 0.39 9.65
C LEU A 229 -3.96 1.25 10.12
N ARG A 230 -3.67 2.16 11.06
CA ARG A 230 -4.67 3.06 11.66
C ARG A 230 -4.98 4.24 10.75
N PRO A 231 -6.16 4.86 10.86
CA PRO A 231 -6.43 6.14 10.21
C PRO A 231 -5.36 7.16 10.64
N ARG A 232 -4.88 8.01 9.73
CA ARG A 232 -3.76 8.94 9.95
C ARG A 232 -2.40 8.26 10.19
N SER A 233 -2.12 7.22 9.41
CA SER A 233 -0.83 6.51 9.46
C SER A 233 0.35 7.45 9.14
N LYS A 234 1.50 7.21 9.78
CA LYS A 234 2.74 7.97 9.57
C LYS A 234 3.47 7.50 8.31
N PRO A 235 4.44 8.27 7.78
CA PRO A 235 5.30 7.84 6.66
C PRO A 235 5.95 6.45 6.86
N ARG A 236 6.32 6.13 8.10
CA ARG A 236 6.86 4.81 8.47
C ARG A 236 5.87 3.67 8.22
N ASP A 237 4.60 3.86 8.51
CA ASP A 237 3.54 2.85 8.32
C ASP A 237 3.38 2.51 6.82
N PHE A 238 3.53 3.51 5.94
CA PHE A 238 3.56 3.27 4.50
C PHE A 238 4.77 2.44 4.09
N LEU A 239 5.95 2.75 4.62
CA LEU A 239 7.17 2.00 4.31
C LEU A 239 7.08 0.55 4.82
N GLU A 240 6.45 0.33 5.98
CA GLU A 240 6.13 -1.00 6.50
C GLU A 240 5.15 -1.75 5.58
N LEU A 241 4.13 -1.07 5.03
CA LEU A 241 3.24 -1.65 4.02
C LEU A 241 3.99 -2.04 2.74
N VAL A 242 4.81 -1.15 2.20
CA VAL A 242 5.56 -1.42 0.98
C VAL A 242 6.51 -2.60 1.18
N LYS A 243 7.19 -2.66 2.32
CA LYS A 243 8.04 -3.79 2.71
C LYS A 243 7.23 -5.08 2.81
N TYR A 244 6.06 -5.04 3.46
CA TYR A 244 5.15 -6.19 3.56
C TYR A 244 4.74 -6.71 2.18
N LEU A 245 4.36 -5.81 1.27
CA LEU A 245 3.95 -6.16 -0.09
C LEU A 245 5.07 -6.75 -0.94
N ALA A 246 6.31 -6.28 -0.74
CA ALA A 246 7.48 -6.74 -1.48
C ALA A 246 8.03 -8.08 -0.96
N ALA A 247 7.94 -8.35 0.35
CA ALA A 247 8.56 -9.52 0.98
C ALA A 247 7.99 -10.88 0.53
N VAL A 248 6.81 -10.90 -0.11
CA VAL A 248 6.06 -12.13 -0.38
C VAL A 248 6.26 -12.57 -1.82
N LYS A 249 6.88 -13.73 -2.01
CA LYS A 249 6.97 -14.40 -3.33
C LYS A 249 5.67 -15.14 -3.63
N ALA A 250 5.20 -15.02 -4.88
CA ALA A 250 4.04 -15.76 -5.37
C ALA A 250 4.39 -17.24 -5.59
N GLY A 251 3.45 -18.12 -5.27
CA GLY A 251 3.56 -19.58 -5.29
C GLY A 251 2.59 -20.23 -4.29
N GLY A 252 2.24 -21.49 -4.54
CA GLY A 252 1.33 -22.29 -3.70
C GLY A 252 -0.03 -22.53 -4.37
N GLY A 253 -0.92 -23.22 -3.65
CA GLY A 253 -2.33 -23.37 -4.01
C GLY A 253 -3.17 -22.16 -3.55
N THR A 254 -4.48 -22.33 -3.47
CA THR A 254 -5.41 -21.24 -3.15
C THR A 254 -6.53 -21.76 -2.24
N ASP A 255 -6.85 -21.04 -1.18
CA ASP A 255 -8.05 -21.23 -0.35
C ASP A 255 -8.70 -19.86 -0.05
N ILE A 256 -9.60 -19.46 -0.93
CA ILE A 256 -10.34 -18.20 -0.84
C ILE A 256 -11.33 -18.23 0.33
N THR A 257 -11.91 -19.40 0.63
CA THR A 257 -12.89 -19.56 1.71
C THR A 257 -12.23 -19.24 3.06
N ALA A 258 -11.07 -19.83 3.33
CA ALA A 258 -10.30 -19.56 4.53
C ALA A 258 -9.86 -18.09 4.59
N ALA A 259 -9.40 -17.51 3.47
CA ALA A 259 -8.98 -16.11 3.43
C ALA A 259 -10.10 -15.13 3.83
N ILE A 260 -11.30 -15.29 3.26
CA ILE A 260 -12.44 -14.42 3.58
C ILE A 260 -12.89 -14.63 5.02
N LYS A 261 -12.95 -15.88 5.49
CA LYS A 261 -13.32 -16.20 6.87
C LYS A 261 -12.37 -15.55 7.87
N THR A 262 -11.06 -15.69 7.68
CA THR A 262 -10.07 -15.09 8.60
C THR A 262 -10.13 -13.56 8.58
N ALA A 263 -10.39 -12.94 7.42
CA ALA A 263 -10.61 -11.48 7.36
C ALA A 263 -11.88 -11.06 8.14
N ALA A 264 -12.99 -11.79 7.97
CA ALA A 264 -14.23 -11.55 8.71
C ALA A 264 -14.06 -11.73 10.23
N ASP A 265 -13.29 -12.74 10.65
CA ASP A 265 -12.97 -12.97 12.07
C ASP A 265 -12.14 -11.82 12.65
N ASP A 266 -11.14 -11.31 11.91
CA ASP A 266 -10.34 -10.17 12.32
C ASP A 266 -11.17 -8.89 12.46
N ILE A 267 -12.08 -8.65 11.51
CA ILE A 267 -13.02 -7.52 11.54
C ILE A 267 -13.92 -7.64 12.77
N SER A 268 -14.48 -8.83 13.03
CA SER A 268 -15.38 -9.07 14.16
C SER A 268 -14.72 -8.86 15.54
N ARG A 269 -13.41 -9.11 15.62
CA ARG A 269 -12.60 -8.88 16.84
C ARG A 269 -12.25 -7.41 17.07
N THR A 270 -12.46 -6.54 16.09
CA THR A 270 -12.21 -5.10 16.22
C THR A 270 -13.32 -4.44 17.07
N PRO A 271 -13.00 -3.52 18.01
CA PRO A 271 -13.98 -2.94 18.93
C PRO A 271 -15.20 -2.29 18.24
N ARG A 272 -16.39 -2.47 18.81
CA ARG A 272 -17.69 -2.06 18.24
C ARG A 272 -17.84 -0.56 17.95
N GLY A 273 -17.09 0.31 18.62
CA GLY A 273 -17.12 1.77 18.41
C GLY A 273 -16.67 2.22 17.02
N GLU A 274 -16.05 1.32 16.24
CA GLU A 274 -15.55 1.57 14.87
C GLU A 274 -16.25 0.68 13.82
N GLN A 275 -17.24 -0.11 14.23
CA GLN A 275 -17.98 -1.04 13.38
C GLN A 275 -19.03 -0.29 12.57
N ARG A 276 -18.58 0.27 11.46
CA ARG A 276 -19.39 0.54 10.27
C ARG A 276 -19.17 -0.62 9.30
N ILE A 277 -20.08 -0.77 8.34
CA ILE A 277 -19.97 -1.79 7.29
C ILE A 277 -18.55 -1.81 6.73
N SER A 278 -17.87 -2.94 6.89
CA SER A 278 -16.49 -3.14 6.45
C SER A 278 -16.46 -3.52 4.98
N ASP A 279 -15.42 -3.11 4.26
CA ASP A 279 -15.24 -3.52 2.86
C ASP A 279 -14.05 -4.47 2.78
N ILE A 280 -14.32 -5.72 2.41
CA ILE A 280 -13.29 -6.72 2.09
C ILE A 280 -13.05 -6.66 0.57
N VAL A 281 -11.83 -6.34 0.15
CA VAL A 281 -11.42 -6.32 -1.26
C VAL A 281 -10.54 -7.54 -1.53
N LEU A 282 -11.08 -8.52 -2.26
CA LEU A 282 -10.38 -9.72 -2.69
C LEU A 282 -9.77 -9.51 -4.07
N ILE A 283 -8.45 -9.68 -4.20
CA ILE A 283 -7.73 -9.62 -5.48
C ILE A 283 -7.14 -11.00 -5.77
N THR A 284 -7.64 -11.66 -6.81
CA THR A 284 -7.29 -13.04 -7.21
C THR A 284 -7.52 -13.22 -8.70
N ASP A 285 -7.05 -14.30 -9.31
CA ASP A 285 -7.50 -14.73 -10.63
C ASP A 285 -8.69 -15.70 -10.57
N GLY A 286 -9.07 -16.16 -9.37
CA GLY A 286 -10.30 -16.88 -9.10
C GLY A 286 -10.20 -18.40 -9.30
N GLU A 287 -9.01 -18.95 -9.46
CA GLU A 287 -8.75 -20.39 -9.59
C GLU A 287 -8.87 -21.11 -8.22
N ASP A 288 -10.08 -21.19 -7.69
CA ASP A 288 -10.38 -21.92 -6.44
C ASP A 288 -11.85 -22.37 -6.36
N ARG A 289 -12.10 -23.43 -5.57
CA ARG A 289 -13.44 -23.89 -5.18
C ARG A 289 -13.85 -23.24 -3.87
N LEU A 290 -15.05 -22.70 -3.84
CA LEU A 290 -15.51 -21.85 -2.74
C LEU A 290 -16.70 -22.47 -2.02
N ASN A 291 -16.65 -22.53 -0.69
CA ASN A 291 -17.80 -22.90 0.13
C ASN A 291 -18.65 -21.65 0.41
N ILE A 292 -19.73 -21.50 -0.35
CA ILE A 292 -20.53 -20.27 -0.37
C ILE A 292 -21.21 -20.01 0.97
N ASP A 293 -21.76 -21.05 1.60
CA ASP A 293 -22.51 -20.92 2.84
C ASP A 293 -21.61 -20.39 3.97
N VAL A 294 -20.38 -20.92 4.05
CA VAL A 294 -19.38 -20.46 5.03
C VAL A 294 -18.99 -19.00 4.80
N VAL A 295 -18.84 -18.59 3.53
CA VAL A 295 -18.44 -17.21 3.21
C VAL A 295 -19.59 -16.24 3.48
N GLU A 296 -20.82 -16.56 3.07
CA GLU A 296 -21.99 -15.71 3.35
C GLU A 296 -22.21 -15.53 4.85
N ASP A 297 -22.10 -16.61 5.62
CA ASP A 297 -22.21 -16.55 7.08
C ASP A 297 -21.13 -15.68 7.71
N SER A 298 -19.89 -15.80 7.23
CA SER A 298 -18.77 -15.00 7.72
C SER A 298 -18.94 -13.51 7.42
N LEU A 299 -19.41 -13.17 6.21
CA LEU A 299 -19.69 -11.78 5.81
C LEU A 299 -20.84 -11.17 6.61
N LYS A 300 -21.92 -11.92 6.86
CA LYS A 300 -23.06 -11.48 7.68
C LYS A 300 -22.63 -11.24 9.14
N ARG A 301 -21.83 -12.14 9.73
CA ARG A 301 -21.37 -12.01 11.12
C ARG A 301 -20.46 -10.80 11.35
N SER A 302 -19.68 -10.43 10.35
CA SER A 302 -18.70 -9.33 10.42
C SER A 302 -19.23 -7.98 9.90
N ASP A 303 -20.50 -7.93 9.46
CA ASP A 303 -21.10 -6.78 8.75
C ASP A 303 -20.17 -6.25 7.64
N ALA A 304 -19.74 -7.17 6.77
CA ALA A 304 -18.76 -6.89 5.73
C ALA A 304 -19.35 -7.10 4.32
N ARG A 305 -18.97 -6.21 3.40
CA ARG A 305 -19.23 -6.32 1.97
C ARG A 305 -18.00 -6.89 1.28
N LEU A 306 -18.21 -7.88 0.42
CA LEU A 306 -17.15 -8.44 -0.41
C LEU A 306 -17.10 -7.74 -1.77
N HIS A 307 -15.95 -7.16 -2.11
CA HIS A 307 -15.62 -6.64 -3.44
C HIS A 307 -14.56 -7.55 -4.05
N THR A 308 -14.87 -8.17 -5.18
CA THR A 308 -13.94 -9.10 -5.83
C THR A 308 -13.36 -8.48 -7.09
N VAL A 309 -12.05 -8.54 -7.20
CA VAL A 309 -11.24 -8.13 -8.33
C VAL A 309 -10.62 -9.40 -8.92
N ILE A 310 -11.12 -9.78 -10.08
CA ILE A 310 -10.64 -10.94 -10.83
C ILE A 310 -9.67 -10.50 -11.91
N ILE A 311 -8.42 -10.93 -11.80
CA ILE A 311 -7.36 -10.64 -12.75
C ILE A 311 -7.24 -11.77 -13.75
N GLN A 312 -7.57 -11.50 -15.02
CA GLN A 312 -7.40 -12.44 -16.14
C GLN A 312 -7.95 -13.85 -15.86
N GLY A 313 -9.08 -13.94 -15.15
CA GLY A 313 -9.72 -15.20 -14.82
C GLY A 313 -11.23 -15.05 -14.65
N HIS A 314 -11.86 -16.05 -14.05
CA HIS A 314 -13.30 -16.06 -13.80
C HIS A 314 -13.67 -17.00 -12.65
N ASN A 315 -14.63 -16.58 -11.84
CA ASN A 315 -15.21 -17.44 -10.80
C ASN A 315 -16.70 -17.07 -10.62
N PRO A 316 -17.63 -17.96 -11.02
CA PRO A 316 -19.06 -17.66 -10.96
C PRO A 316 -19.61 -17.62 -9.53
N TYR A 317 -18.99 -18.37 -8.60
CA TYR A 317 -19.40 -18.39 -7.20
C TYR A 317 -19.10 -17.05 -6.52
N LEU A 318 -17.88 -16.52 -6.72
CA LEU A 318 -17.53 -15.16 -6.28
C LEU A 318 -18.48 -14.13 -6.87
N LYS A 319 -18.82 -14.23 -8.16
CA LYS A 319 -19.76 -13.30 -8.80
C LYS A 319 -21.14 -13.28 -8.13
N ARG A 320 -21.59 -14.41 -7.56
CA ARG A 320 -22.88 -14.52 -6.87
C ARG A 320 -22.88 -13.83 -5.50
N ILE A 321 -21.79 -13.96 -4.75
CA ILE A 321 -21.73 -13.50 -3.35
C ILE A 321 -21.18 -12.09 -3.20
N SER A 322 -20.41 -11.60 -4.17
CA SER A 322 -19.73 -10.31 -4.06
C SER A 322 -20.71 -9.17 -4.29
N TYR A 323 -20.64 -8.16 -3.42
CA TYR A 323 -21.36 -6.90 -3.58
C TYR A 323 -20.95 -6.18 -4.87
N ARG A 324 -19.66 -6.22 -5.21
CA ARG A 324 -19.15 -5.83 -6.54
C ARG A 324 -18.19 -6.88 -7.07
N TYR A 325 -18.37 -7.21 -8.34
CA TYR A 325 -17.49 -8.11 -9.08
C TYR A 325 -16.86 -7.36 -10.25
N MET A 326 -15.54 -7.25 -10.24
CA MET A 326 -14.75 -6.49 -11.18
C MET A 326 -13.79 -7.44 -11.91
N SER A 327 -13.75 -7.37 -13.24
CA SER A 327 -12.83 -8.16 -14.05
C SER A 327 -11.79 -7.23 -14.68
N VAL A 328 -10.53 -7.61 -14.57
CA VAL A 328 -9.35 -6.87 -15.04
C VAL A 328 -8.67 -7.73 -16.09
N ARG A 329 -8.58 -7.24 -17.33
CA ARG A 329 -8.04 -8.02 -18.44
C ARG A 329 -6.66 -7.53 -18.87
N ARG A 330 -6.44 -6.22 -18.85
CA ARG A 330 -5.28 -5.58 -19.46
C ARG A 330 -4.27 -5.05 -18.44
N LEU A 331 -4.59 -5.10 -17.14
CA LEU A 331 -3.73 -4.61 -16.06
C LEU A 331 -3.39 -3.11 -16.23
N GLU A 332 -4.28 -2.36 -16.87
CA GLU A 332 -4.08 -0.94 -17.15
C GLU A 332 -4.51 -0.08 -15.96
N GLY A 333 -3.94 1.13 -15.85
CA GLY A 333 -4.32 2.10 -14.81
C GLY A 333 -5.82 2.42 -14.78
N ARG A 334 -6.50 2.45 -15.93
CA ARG A 334 -7.95 2.67 -16.00
C ARG A 334 -8.77 1.59 -15.29
N GLU A 335 -8.34 0.33 -15.35
CA GLU A 335 -9.01 -0.76 -14.63
C GLU A 335 -8.73 -0.63 -13.12
N ALA A 336 -7.51 -0.20 -12.74
CA ALA A 336 -7.18 0.11 -11.35
C ALA A 336 -8.05 1.25 -10.78
N VAL A 337 -8.46 2.26 -11.58
CA VAL A 337 -9.43 3.30 -11.15
C VAL A 337 -10.71 2.66 -10.65
N LYS A 338 -11.28 1.76 -11.46
CA LYS A 338 -12.57 1.14 -11.17
C LYS A 338 -12.51 0.31 -9.89
N VAL A 339 -11.38 -0.36 -9.69
CA VAL A 339 -11.11 -1.14 -8.49
C VAL A 339 -10.92 -0.27 -7.26
N VAL A 340 -10.23 0.86 -7.40
CA VAL A 340 -10.03 1.79 -6.29
C VAL A 340 -11.32 2.54 -5.97
N ASP A 341 -12.19 2.82 -6.94
CA ASP A 341 -13.48 3.54 -6.79
C ASP A 341 -14.68 2.59 -6.64
N PHE A 342 -14.51 1.57 -5.79
CA PHE A 342 -15.50 0.50 -5.56
C PHE A 342 -16.76 0.92 -4.76
N ASP A 343 -17.11 2.21 -4.78
CA ASP A 343 -18.23 2.81 -4.01
C ASP A 343 -19.65 2.33 -4.34
#